data_AF-A0AA96NWY1-F1
#
_entry.id   AF-A0AA96NWY1-F1
#
_cell.length_a   1.000
_cell.length_b   1.000
_cell.length_c   1.000
_cell.angle_alpha   90.00
_cell.angle_beta   90.00
_cell.angle_gamma   90.00
#
_symmetry.space_group_name_H-M   'P 1'
#
loop_
_entity.id
_entity.type
_entity.pdbx_description
1 polymer ?
#
loop_
_entity_poly.entity_id
_entity_poly.type
_entity_poly.pdbx_seq_one_letter_code
_entity_poly.pdbx_strand_id
1 'polypeptide(L)'
;MNGEIVQKWGFSGRQSRLFKTKAHADAIRNIGETLASSKTKNAKIMNGLERDALLERNTDRQPLTAYNDTEVVRGWLVTPEQSKALADSQKLIKEIARLGNMLNQQNVVYSLGLPVLQLSEAARQLEAIDEKIARAAYAGRKMKVNPVSDDLKAA
;
A
#
# COMPACT_ATOMS: atom_id res chain seq x y z
N MET A 1 12.93 60.47 16.87
CA MET A 1 11.58 60.11 16.40
C MET A 1 11.65 59.76 14.93
N ASN A 2 10.77 58.86 14.47
CA ASN A 2 10.65 58.22 13.15
C ASN A 2 11.55 56.96 13.02
N GLY A 3 11.09 55.72 13.16
CA GLY A 3 9.73 55.19 13.15
C GLY A 3 9.39 54.54 11.81
N GLU A 4 10.05 53.45 11.43
CA GLU A 4 9.53 52.50 10.44
C GLU A 4 9.75 51.06 10.92
N ILE A 5 8.66 50.43 11.34
CA ILE A 5 8.57 49.01 11.64
C ILE A 5 8.32 48.29 10.32
N VAL A 6 9.35 47.72 9.72
CA VAL A 6 9.19 46.88 8.52
C VAL A 6 8.58 45.53 8.91
N GLN A 7 7.48 45.20 8.24
CA GLN A 7 6.57 44.09 8.51
C GLN A 7 7.28 42.74 8.79
N LYS A 8 6.81 42.10 9.85
CA LYS A 8 7.07 40.68 10.15
C LYS A 8 6.61 39.82 8.97
N TRP A 9 7.56 39.23 8.27
CA TRP A 9 7.30 38.12 7.35
C TRP A 9 6.68 36.99 8.15
N GLY A 10 5.39 36.72 7.88
CA GLY A 10 4.62 35.66 8.50
C GLY A 10 5.16 34.29 8.11
N PHE A 11 6.19 33.84 8.80
CA PHE A 11 6.61 32.44 8.83
C PHE A 11 6.45 31.94 10.27
N SER A 12 5.53 31.01 10.48
CA SER A 12 5.46 30.27 11.73
C SER A 12 6.83 29.60 11.97
N GLY A 13 7.39 29.89 13.14
CA GLY A 13 8.82 29.79 13.41
C GLY A 13 9.34 28.36 13.29
N ARG A 14 10.20 28.13 12.28
CA ARG A 14 11.35 27.21 12.34
C ARG A 14 12.29 27.25 11.12
N GLN A 15 11.95 27.94 10.02
CA GLN A 15 12.73 27.86 8.77
C GLN A 15 13.53 29.12 8.35
N SER A 16 13.47 30.23 9.10
CA SER A 16 14.19 31.45 8.72
C SER A 16 15.73 31.34 8.74
N ARG A 17 16.29 30.22 9.24
CA ARG A 17 17.74 29.98 9.28
C ARG A 17 18.31 29.22 8.06
N LEU A 18 17.48 28.74 7.13
CA LEU A 18 17.94 27.87 6.03
C LEU A 18 18.19 28.61 4.70
N PHE A 19 17.65 29.81 4.52
CA PHE A 19 17.69 30.50 3.23
C PHE A 19 18.71 31.63 3.24
N LYS A 20 19.74 31.50 2.40
CA LYS A 20 20.87 32.45 2.33
C LYS A 20 20.46 33.85 1.86
N THR A 21 19.38 33.96 1.07
CA THR A 21 18.85 35.22 0.54
C THR A 21 17.33 35.11 0.29
N LYS A 22 16.63 36.25 0.16
CA LYS A 22 15.21 36.29 -0.22
C LYS A 22 14.96 35.57 -1.55
N ALA A 23 15.80 35.81 -2.56
CA ALA A 23 15.72 35.14 -3.86
C ALA A 23 15.84 33.61 -3.74
N HIS A 24 16.67 33.11 -2.82
CA HIS A 24 16.78 31.68 -2.55
C HIS A 24 15.51 31.12 -1.89
N ALA A 25 14.92 31.84 -0.93
CA ALA A 25 13.65 31.45 -0.34
C ALA A 25 12.51 31.42 -1.39
N ASP A 26 12.44 32.41 -2.26
CA ASP A 26 11.45 32.49 -3.34
C ASP A 26 11.64 31.36 -4.37
N ALA A 27 12.88 31.02 -4.72
CA ALA A 27 13.18 29.89 -5.61
C ALA A 27 12.75 28.56 -5.00
N ILE A 28 13.07 28.30 -3.72
CA ILE A 28 12.66 27.08 -3.01
C ILE A 28 11.14 26.99 -2.90
N ARG A 29 10.47 28.12 -2.63
CA ARG A 29 9.00 28.20 -2.59
C ARG A 29 8.39 27.84 -3.95
N ASN A 30 8.88 28.45 -5.04
CA ASN A 30 8.41 28.15 -6.39
C ASN A 30 8.63 26.67 -6.77
N ILE A 31 9.78 26.10 -6.40
CA ILE A 31 10.06 24.68 -6.58
C ILE A 31 9.05 23.83 -5.79
N GLY A 32 8.80 24.16 -4.52
CA GLY A 32 7.83 23.48 -3.67
C GLY A 32 6.39 23.55 -4.21
N GLU A 33 5.96 24.73 -4.66
CA GLU A 33 4.63 24.93 -5.27
C GLU A 33 4.49 24.14 -6.58
N THR A 34 5.53 24.11 -7.41
CA THR A 34 5.55 23.34 -8.65
C THR A 34 5.51 21.84 -8.38
N LEU A 35 6.29 21.35 -7.40
CA LEU A 35 6.27 19.95 -6.96
C LEU A 35 4.93 19.55 -6.37
N ALA A 36 4.33 20.39 -5.53
CA ALA A 36 3.01 20.12 -4.96
C ALA A 36 1.93 20.07 -6.05
N SER A 37 1.92 21.03 -6.98
CA SER A 37 0.99 21.04 -8.12
C SER A 37 1.16 19.81 -9.01
N SER A 38 2.42 19.44 -9.31
CA SER A 38 2.75 18.25 -10.09
C SER A 38 2.29 16.97 -9.38
N LYS A 39 2.52 16.85 -8.07
CA LYS A 39 2.05 15.70 -7.27
C LYS A 39 0.53 15.55 -7.35
N THR A 40 -0.24 16.63 -7.23
CA THR A 40 -1.70 16.59 -7.34
C THR A 40 -2.17 16.20 -8.74
N LYS A 41 -1.51 16.67 -9.80
CA LYS A 41 -1.81 16.27 -11.18
C LYS A 41 -1.48 14.79 -11.43
N ASN A 42 -0.31 14.36 -11.00
CA ASN A 42 0.13 12.98 -11.13
C ASN A 42 -0.69 12.02 -10.28
N ALA A 43 -1.26 12.45 -9.15
CA ALA A 43 -2.15 11.61 -8.36
C ALA A 43 -3.35 11.08 -9.16
N LYS A 44 -3.92 11.88 -10.08
CA LYS A 44 -5.01 11.39 -10.95
C LYS A 44 -4.55 10.32 -11.93
N ILE A 45 -3.35 10.48 -12.48
CA ILE A 45 -2.73 9.52 -13.40
C ILE A 45 -2.40 8.23 -12.66
N MET A 46 -1.77 8.33 -11.49
CA MET A 46 -1.46 7.19 -10.63
C MET A 46 -2.72 6.44 -10.20
N ASN A 47 -3.77 7.15 -9.76
CA ASN A 47 -5.05 6.52 -9.43
C ASN A 47 -5.72 5.87 -10.65
N GLY A 48 -5.51 6.41 -11.85
CA GLY A 48 -5.97 5.81 -13.11
C GLY A 48 -5.23 4.50 -13.40
N LEU A 49 -3.90 4.54 -13.34
CA LEU A 49 -3.04 3.36 -13.52
C LEU A 49 -3.30 2.29 -12.46
N GLU A 50 -3.55 2.66 -11.20
CA GLU A 50 -3.94 1.74 -10.14
C GLU A 50 -5.29 1.07 -10.46
N ARG A 51 -6.27 1.84 -10.93
CA ARG A 51 -7.57 1.31 -11.34
C ARG A 51 -7.42 0.35 -12.52
N ASP A 52 -6.65 0.73 -13.53
CA ASP A 52 -6.47 -0.07 -14.74
C ASP A 52 -5.70 -1.36 -14.43
N ALA A 53 -4.64 -1.28 -13.61
CA ALA A 53 -3.93 -2.46 -13.11
C ALA A 53 -4.81 -3.37 -12.25
N LEU A 54 -5.74 -2.82 -11.48
CA LEU A 54 -6.74 -3.62 -10.76
C LEU A 54 -7.72 -4.30 -11.71
N LEU A 55 -8.16 -3.62 -12.77
CA LEU A 55 -9.07 -4.20 -13.77
C LEU A 55 -8.40 -5.30 -14.59
N GLU A 56 -7.16 -5.07 -15.04
CA GLU A 56 -6.35 -6.04 -15.79
C GLU A 56 -6.05 -7.29 -14.96
N ARG A 57 -5.80 -7.13 -13.65
CA ARG A 57 -5.55 -8.28 -12.75
C ARG A 57 -6.81 -9.08 -12.41
N ASN A 58 -8.00 -8.56 -12.69
CA ASN A 58 -9.26 -9.23 -12.41
C ASN A 58 -9.98 -9.69 -13.68
N THR A 59 -9.40 -9.52 -14.88
CA THR A 59 -10.07 -9.81 -16.15
C THR A 59 -10.39 -11.30 -16.32
N ASP A 60 -9.57 -12.18 -15.75
CA ASP A 60 -9.77 -13.64 -15.76
C ASP A 60 -10.41 -14.19 -14.47
N ARG A 61 -10.59 -13.35 -13.44
CA ARG A 61 -11.16 -13.78 -12.16
C ARG A 61 -12.69 -13.77 -12.25
N GLN A 62 -13.30 -14.95 -12.27
CA GLN A 62 -14.75 -15.05 -12.12
C GLN A 62 -15.20 -14.49 -10.76
N PRO A 63 -16.32 -13.75 -10.72
CA PRO A 63 -16.84 -13.25 -9.46
C PRO A 63 -17.22 -14.43 -8.56
N LEU A 64 -17.00 -14.31 -7.25
CA LEU A 64 -17.30 -15.38 -6.27
C LEU A 64 -18.76 -15.87 -6.36
N THR A 65 -19.67 -15.02 -6.81
CA THR A 65 -21.09 -15.32 -7.04
C THR A 65 -21.36 -16.25 -8.21
N ALA A 66 -20.41 -16.42 -9.15
CA ALA A 66 -20.52 -17.35 -10.26
C ALA A 66 -20.38 -18.82 -9.83
N TYR A 67 -19.79 -19.07 -8.65
CA TYR A 67 -19.58 -20.42 -8.14
C TYR A 67 -20.80 -20.91 -7.35
N ASN A 68 -21.63 -21.73 -7.98
CA ASN A 68 -22.86 -22.27 -7.38
C ASN A 68 -22.74 -23.71 -6.85
N ASP A 69 -21.67 -24.41 -7.20
CA ASP A 69 -21.39 -25.76 -6.71
C ASP A 69 -21.06 -25.74 -5.21
N THR A 70 -21.84 -26.47 -4.42
CA THR A 70 -21.68 -26.55 -2.97
C THR A 70 -20.42 -27.29 -2.54
N GLU A 71 -19.92 -28.24 -3.33
CA GLU A 71 -18.66 -28.94 -3.02
C GLU A 71 -17.46 -28.03 -3.25
N VAL A 72 -17.46 -27.27 -4.35
CA VAL A 72 -16.43 -26.27 -4.66
C VAL A 72 -16.39 -25.19 -3.58
N VAL A 73 -17.55 -24.67 -3.17
CA VAL A 73 -17.64 -23.64 -2.12
C VAL A 73 -17.21 -24.19 -0.76
N ARG A 74 -17.57 -25.44 -0.43
CA ARG A 74 -17.12 -26.09 0.82
C ARG A 74 -15.59 -26.23 0.86
N GLY A 75 -14.96 -26.54 -0.28
CA GLY A 75 -13.49 -26.63 -0.40
C GLY A 75 -12.74 -25.31 -0.19
N TRP A 76 -13.44 -24.18 -0.03
CA TRP A 76 -12.83 -22.88 0.28
C TRP A 76 -12.82 -22.54 1.77
N LEU A 77 -13.54 -23.29 2.60
CA LEU A 77 -13.42 -23.17 4.04
C LEU A 77 -11.99 -23.57 4.46
N VAL A 78 -11.53 -23.03 5.59
CA VAL A 78 -10.16 -23.29 6.08
C VAL A 78 -10.17 -23.95 7.46
N THR A 79 -9.16 -24.77 7.76
CA THR A 79 -8.97 -25.29 9.12
C THR A 79 -8.39 -24.20 10.04
N PRO A 80 -8.46 -24.36 11.37
CA PRO A 80 -7.80 -23.43 12.31
C PRO A 80 -6.29 -23.28 12.06
N GLU A 81 -5.60 -24.38 11.75
CA GLU A 81 -4.16 -24.38 11.45
C GLU A 81 -3.87 -23.60 10.18
N GLN A 82 -4.68 -23.79 9.13
CA GLN A 82 -4.58 -23.03 7.90
C GLN A 82 -4.85 -21.54 8.14
N SER A 83 -5.89 -21.20 8.92
CA SER A 83 -6.19 -19.82 9.28
C SER A 83 -5.02 -19.17 10.02
N LYS A 84 -4.40 -19.89 10.97
CA LYS A 84 -3.21 -19.41 11.69
C LYS A 84 -2.02 -19.22 10.75
N ALA A 85 -1.74 -20.20 9.90
CA ALA A 85 -0.65 -20.12 8.93
C ALA A 85 -0.81 -18.96 7.94
N LEU A 86 -2.05 -18.68 7.50
CA LEU A 86 -2.35 -17.51 6.64
C LEU A 86 -2.06 -16.19 7.37
N ALA A 87 -2.49 -16.07 8.63
CA ALA A 87 -2.23 -14.87 9.44
C ALA A 87 -0.73 -14.64 9.70
N ASP A 88 -0.01 -15.71 10.04
CA ASP A 88 1.45 -15.67 10.25
C ASP A 88 2.17 -15.30 8.94
N SER A 89 1.74 -15.86 7.82
CA SER A 89 2.29 -15.54 6.49
C SER A 89 2.04 -14.08 6.10
N GLN A 90 0.84 -13.53 6.32
CA GLN A 90 0.57 -12.11 6.08
C GLN A 90 1.49 -11.20 6.91
N LYS A 91 1.74 -11.57 8.17
CA LYS A 91 2.63 -10.82 9.05
C LYS A 91 4.06 -10.81 8.52
N LEU A 92 4.58 -11.97 8.12
CA LEU A 92 5.92 -12.10 7.54
C LEU A 92 6.07 -11.30 6.24
N ILE A 93 5.09 -11.38 5.35
CA ILE A 93 5.12 -10.66 4.07
C ILE A 93 5.11 -9.14 4.30
N LYS A 94 4.30 -8.64 5.25
CA LYS A 94 4.31 -7.22 5.64
C LYS A 94 5.65 -6.79 6.21
N GLU A 95 6.30 -7.66 6.97
CA GLU A 95 7.63 -7.40 7.50
C GLU A 95 8.71 -7.37 6.40
N ILE A 96 8.68 -8.30 5.45
CA ILE A 96 9.55 -8.28 4.26
C ILE A 96 9.38 -6.97 3.49
N ALA A 97 8.14 -6.54 3.26
CA ALA A 97 7.87 -5.29 2.57
C ALA A 97 8.43 -4.07 3.34
N ARG A 98 8.25 -4.05 4.66
CA ARG A 98 8.81 -3.00 5.53
C ARG A 98 10.33 -2.95 5.44
N LEU A 99 11.00 -4.09 5.61
CA LEU A 99 12.46 -4.19 5.58
C LEU A 99 13.01 -3.83 4.20
N GLY A 100 12.39 -4.31 3.12
CA GLY A 100 12.79 -3.96 1.76
C GLY A 100 12.68 -2.48 1.45
N ASN A 101 11.60 -1.83 1.90
CA ASN A 101 11.44 -0.39 1.78
C ASN A 101 12.51 0.38 2.57
N MET A 102 12.87 -0.09 3.76
CA MET A 102 13.96 0.51 4.55
C MET A 102 15.31 0.39 3.83
N LEU A 103 15.62 -0.77 3.24
CA LEU A 103 16.86 -0.98 2.48
C LEU A 103 16.90 -0.06 1.25
N ASN A 104 15.81 0.03 0.50
CA ASN A 104 15.70 0.92 -0.65
C ASN A 104 15.87 2.39 -0.25
N GLN A 105 15.28 2.79 0.88
CA GLN A 105 15.44 4.14 1.41
C GLN A 105 16.90 4.44 1.78
N GLN A 106 17.58 3.52 2.47
CA GLN A 106 19.00 3.68 2.82
C GLN A 106 19.88 3.80 1.58
N ASN A 107 19.63 2.99 0.55
CA ASN A 107 20.36 3.05 -0.71
C ASN A 107 20.25 4.44 -1.37
N VAL A 108 19.04 5.05 -1.35
CA VAL A 108 18.83 6.41 -1.85
C VAL A 108 19.50 7.46 -0.96
N VAL A 109 19.29 7.39 0.35
CA VAL A 109 19.81 8.38 1.33
C VAL A 109 21.34 8.44 1.30
N TYR A 110 22.00 7.28 1.17
CA TYR A 110 23.45 7.20 1.14
C TYR A 110 24.04 7.13 -0.28
N SER A 111 23.20 7.23 -1.32
CA SER A 111 23.63 7.18 -2.74
C SER A 111 24.50 5.96 -3.07
N LEU A 112 24.14 4.78 -2.54
CA LEU A 112 24.98 3.58 -2.62
C LEU A 112 25.00 2.94 -4.01
N GLY A 113 24.09 3.35 -4.91
CA GLY A 113 24.02 2.83 -6.28
C GLY A 113 23.61 1.36 -6.37
N LEU A 114 23.02 0.80 -5.31
CA LEU A 114 22.58 -0.59 -5.29
C LEU A 114 21.30 -0.75 -6.13
N PRO A 115 21.04 -1.96 -6.67
CA PRO A 115 19.76 -2.26 -7.29
C PRO A 115 18.60 -2.09 -6.31
N VAL A 116 17.47 -1.56 -6.80
CA VAL A 116 16.24 -1.47 -6.01
C VAL A 116 15.68 -2.87 -5.77
N LEU A 117 15.45 -3.20 -4.50
CA LEU A 117 14.78 -4.44 -4.14
C LEU A 117 13.31 -4.40 -4.60
N GLN A 118 12.97 -5.28 -5.53
CA GLN A 118 11.62 -5.43 -6.05
C GLN A 118 10.80 -6.28 -5.08
N LEU A 119 9.66 -5.76 -4.64
CA LEU A 119 8.76 -6.41 -3.66
C LEU A 119 7.50 -7.00 -4.31
N SER A 120 7.52 -7.18 -5.64
CA SER A 120 6.37 -7.64 -6.41
C SER A 120 5.91 -9.05 -6.01
N GLU A 121 6.84 -9.96 -5.70
CA GLU A 121 6.50 -11.31 -5.25
C GLU A 121 5.83 -11.32 -3.88
N ALA A 122 6.33 -10.52 -2.94
CA ALA A 122 5.71 -10.34 -1.63
C ALA A 122 4.28 -9.79 -1.78
N ALA A 123 4.07 -8.81 -2.67
CA ALA A 123 2.74 -8.29 -2.97
C ALA A 123 1.82 -9.34 -3.59
N ARG A 124 2.30 -10.14 -4.56
CA ARG A 124 1.52 -11.24 -5.16
C ARG A 124 1.09 -12.29 -4.13
N GLN A 125 1.98 -12.66 -3.21
CA GLN A 125 1.65 -13.63 -2.16
C GLN A 125 0.64 -13.07 -1.17
N LEU A 126 0.74 -11.79 -0.80
CA LEU A 126 -0.23 -11.14 0.07
C LEU A 126 -1.64 -11.19 -0.53
N GLU A 127 -1.76 -10.87 -1.82
CA GLU A 127 -3.04 -10.90 -2.53
C GLU A 127 -3.63 -12.31 -2.64
N ALA A 128 -2.79 -13.31 -2.88
CA ALA A 128 -3.23 -14.70 -2.92
C ALA A 128 -3.78 -15.15 -1.54
N ILE A 129 -3.19 -14.68 -0.46
CA ILE A 129 -3.69 -14.92 0.90
C ILE A 129 -5.01 -14.19 1.12
N ASP A 130 -5.09 -12.90 0.77
CA ASP A 130 -6.32 -12.10 0.90
C ASP A 130 -7.48 -12.72 0.10
N GLU A 131 -7.20 -13.25 -1.09
CA GLU A 131 -8.17 -13.97 -1.91
C GLU A 131 -8.64 -15.27 -1.23
N LYS A 132 -7.74 -16.06 -0.64
CA LYS A 132 -8.12 -17.27 0.12
C LYS A 132 -9.01 -16.92 1.31
N ILE A 133 -8.70 -15.86 2.05
CA ILE A 133 -9.51 -15.38 3.17
C ILE A 133 -10.90 -14.91 2.68
N ALA A 134 -10.95 -14.18 1.57
CA ALA A 134 -12.21 -13.71 0.98
C ALA A 134 -13.10 -14.88 0.51
N ARG A 135 -12.50 -15.90 -0.10
CA ARG A 135 -13.19 -17.13 -0.52
C ARG A 135 -13.74 -17.91 0.69
N ALA A 136 -12.94 -18.08 1.74
CA ALA A 136 -13.39 -18.72 2.98
C ALA A 136 -14.56 -17.96 3.62
N ALA A 137 -14.47 -16.62 3.71
CA ALA A 137 -15.55 -15.78 4.22
C ALA A 137 -16.82 -15.87 3.38
N TYR A 138 -16.69 -15.93 2.05
CA TYR A 138 -17.82 -16.14 1.15
C TYR A 138 -18.46 -17.52 1.37
N ALA A 139 -17.65 -18.58 1.47
CA ALA A 139 -18.12 -19.93 1.72
C ALA A 139 -18.86 -20.05 3.04
N GLY A 140 -18.30 -19.51 4.13
CA GLY A 140 -18.96 -19.46 5.43
C GLY A 140 -20.32 -18.77 5.37
N ARG A 141 -20.40 -17.61 4.70
CA ARG A 141 -21.69 -16.89 4.49
C ARG A 141 -22.69 -17.69 3.67
N LYS A 142 -22.25 -18.30 2.56
CA LYS A 142 -23.13 -19.06 1.65
C LYS A 142 -23.67 -20.33 2.30
N MET A 143 -22.83 -21.02 3.07
CA MET A 143 -23.18 -22.26 3.74
C MET A 143 -23.76 -22.07 5.15
N LYS A 144 -23.77 -20.85 5.67
CA LYS A 144 -24.17 -20.51 7.06
C LYS A 144 -23.35 -21.26 8.11
N VAL A 145 -22.05 -21.41 7.86
CA VAL A 145 -21.08 -22.05 8.76
C VAL A 145 -19.94 -21.10 9.08
N ASN A 146 -19.13 -21.44 10.08
CA ASN A 146 -17.90 -20.70 10.35
C ASN A 146 -16.93 -20.86 9.16
N PRO A 147 -16.37 -19.77 8.60
CA PRO A 147 -15.34 -19.84 7.55
C PRO A 147 -14.10 -20.61 7.98
N VAL A 148 -13.85 -20.70 9.30
CA VAL A 148 -12.88 -21.60 9.90
C VAL A 148 -13.63 -22.80 10.48
N SER A 149 -13.38 -23.99 9.97
CA SER A 149 -14.13 -25.20 10.36
C SER A 149 -13.18 -26.33 10.74
N ASP A 150 -13.39 -26.88 11.94
CA ASP A 150 -12.66 -28.06 12.45
C ASP A 150 -13.07 -29.36 11.73
N ASP A 151 -14.26 -29.36 11.12
CA ASP A 151 -14.84 -30.52 10.42
C ASP A 151 -14.19 -30.77 9.05
N LEU A 152 -13.37 -29.83 8.57
CA LEU A 152 -12.52 -30.03 7.41
C LEU A 152 -11.37 -30.95 7.83
N LYS A 153 -11.53 -32.26 7.62
CA LYS A 153 -10.41 -33.18 7.75
C LYS A 153 -9.25 -32.65 6.90
N ALA A 154 -8.08 -32.47 7.53
CA ALA A 154 -6.82 -32.25 6.82
C ALA A 154 -6.63 -33.46 5.90
N ALA A 155 -6.83 -33.26 4.59
CA ALA A 155 -6.53 -34.23 3.56
C ALA A 155 -5.02 -34.34 3.36
#